data_AF-A0A494WC11-F1
#
_entry.id   AF-A0A494WC11-F1
#
_cell.length_a   1.000
_cell.length_b   1.000
_cell.length_c   1.000
_cell.angle_alpha   90.00
_cell.angle_beta   90.00
_cell.angle_gamma   90.00
#
_symmetry.space_group_name_H-M   'P 1'
#
loop_
_entity.id
_entity.type
_entity.pdbx_description
1 polymer ?
#
loop_
_entity_poly.entity_id
_entity_poly.type
_entity_poly.pdbx_seq_one_letter_code
_entity_poly.pdbx_strand_id
1 'polypeptide(L)'
;MIAWDILNSLARLMIAAILIWKLIRFPALFNAWERYGMSVAAGCSILTVTVIWEAQRSPFDGWATSLFSLGILLYFIGRATRHFRHQQRNEQFAREGIRRE
;
A
#
# COMPACT_ATOMS: atom_id res chain seq x y z
N MET A 1 15.75 -22.21 9.24
CA MET A 1 15.85 -21.05 8.34
C MET A 1 14.88 -21.20 7.17
N ILE A 2 14.93 -22.27 6.37
CA ILE A 2 13.99 -22.53 5.24
C ILE A 2 12.50 -22.35 5.58
N ALA A 3 12.01 -22.87 6.72
CA ALA A 3 10.59 -22.72 7.10
C ALA A 3 10.19 -21.25 7.32
N TRP A 4 11.11 -20.42 7.80
CA TRP A 4 10.90 -18.98 8.01
C TRP A 4 10.91 -18.22 6.68
N ASP A 5 11.76 -18.63 5.74
CA ASP A 5 11.85 -18.03 4.41
C ASP A 5 10.60 -18.33 3.58
N ILE A 6 10.08 -19.56 3.68
CA ILE A 6 8.80 -19.97 3.08
C ILE A 6 7.65 -19.14 3.67
N LEU A 7 7.59 -18.99 4.98
CA LEU A 7 6.54 -18.21 5.64
C LEU A 7 6.57 -16.75 5.19
N ASN A 8 7.75 -16.13 5.15
CA ASN A 8 7.91 -14.75 4.68
C ASN A 8 7.53 -14.60 3.20
N SER A 9 7.93 -15.55 2.35
CA SER A 9 7.59 -15.56 0.93
C SER A 9 6.07 -15.64 0.72
N LEU A 10 5.39 -16.53 1.45
CA LEU A 10 3.94 -16.67 1.41
C LEU A 10 3.23 -15.40 1.89
N ALA A 11 3.71 -14.78 2.97
CA ALA A 11 3.17 -13.51 3.46
C ALA A 11 3.31 -12.39 2.41
N ARG A 12 4.46 -12.27 1.75
CA ARG A 12 4.70 -11.29 0.68
C ARG A 12 3.77 -11.52 -0.53
N LEU A 13 3.61 -12.77 -0.95
CA LEU A 13 2.70 -13.13 -2.04
C LEU A 13 1.24 -12.83 -1.70
N MET A 14 0.82 -13.11 -0.46
CA MET A 14 -0.52 -12.81 0.02
C MET A 14 -0.79 -11.30 0.03
N ILE A 15 0.17 -10.50 0.51
CA ILE A 15 0.07 -9.03 0.46
C ILE A 15 -0.04 -8.54 -0.98
N ALA A 16 0.82 -9.03 -1.88
CA ALA A 16 0.77 -8.68 -3.30
C ALA A 16 -0.60 -9.01 -3.90
N ALA A 17 -1.13 -10.20 -3.65
CA ALA A 17 -2.44 -10.64 -4.14
C ALA A 17 -3.59 -9.73 -3.65
N ILE A 18 -3.59 -9.37 -2.36
CA ILE A 18 -4.59 -8.46 -1.79
C ILE A 18 -4.52 -7.07 -2.44
N LEU A 19 -3.32 -6.53 -2.61
CA LEU A 19 -3.12 -5.21 -3.22
C LEU A 19 -3.54 -5.19 -4.69
N ILE A 20 -3.16 -6.22 -5.46
CA ILE A 20 -3.57 -6.39 -6.86
C ILE A 20 -5.09 -6.52 -6.95
N TRP A 21 -5.71 -7.35 -6.12
CA TRP A 21 -7.16 -7.52 -6.09
C TRP A 21 -7.88 -6.20 -5.81
N LYS A 22 -7.41 -5.40 -4.84
CA LYS A 22 -7.97 -4.08 -4.55
C LYS A 22 -7.87 -3.12 -5.73
N LEU A 23 -6.70 -3.10 -6.40
CA LEU A 23 -6.47 -2.25 -7.58
C LEU A 23 -7.38 -2.62 -8.75
N ILE A 24 -7.60 -3.91 -8.99
CA ILE A 24 -8.47 -4.40 -10.08
C ILE A 24 -9.95 -4.18 -9.75
N ARG A 25 -10.37 -4.49 -8.52
CA ARG A 25 -11.79 -4.51 -8.15
C ARG A 25 -12.34 -3.13 -7.82
N PHE A 26 -11.52 -2.24 -7.26
CA PHE A 26 -11.97 -0.94 -6.77
C PHE A 26 -11.11 0.24 -7.25
N PRO A 27 -10.71 0.32 -8.53
CA PRO A 27 -9.83 1.39 -8.98
C PRO A 27 -10.44 2.77 -8.68
N ALA A 28 -11.72 2.97 -8.99
CA ALA A 28 -12.42 4.24 -8.82
C ALA A 28 -12.50 4.75 -7.37
N LEU A 29 -12.37 3.87 -6.36
CA LEU A 29 -12.40 4.27 -4.95
C LEU A 29 -11.08 4.89 -4.49
N PHE A 30 -9.98 4.63 -5.19
CA PHE A 30 -8.64 5.05 -4.79
C PHE A 30 -8.16 6.27 -5.58
N ASN A 31 -7.49 7.19 -4.87
CA ASN A 31 -6.86 8.36 -5.47
C ASN A 31 -5.54 7.96 -6.14
N ALA A 32 -5.01 8.80 -7.03
CA ALA A 32 -3.77 8.52 -7.76
C ALA A 32 -2.62 8.08 -6.83
N TRP A 33 -2.39 8.79 -5.72
CA TRP A 33 -1.35 8.46 -4.74
C TRP A 33 -1.49 7.08 -4.11
N GLU A 34 -2.71 6.66 -3.77
CA GLU A 34 -2.94 5.33 -3.19
C GLU A 34 -2.77 4.24 -4.24
N ARG A 35 -3.19 4.50 -5.48
CA ARG A 35 -2.98 3.57 -6.59
C ARG A 35 -1.49 3.36 -6.84
N TYR A 36 -0.70 4.43 -6.93
CA TYR A 36 0.74 4.34 -7.08
C TYR A 36 1.39 3.63 -5.89
N GLY A 37 1.03 3.98 -4.65
CA GLY A 37 1.53 3.30 -3.45
C GLY A 37 1.24 1.80 -3.43
N MET A 38 0.00 1.40 -3.75
CA MET A 38 -0.39 -0.01 -3.83
C MET A 38 0.31 -0.75 -4.97
N SER A 39 0.46 -0.14 -6.14
CA SER A 39 1.16 -0.76 -7.29
C SER A 39 2.64 -0.98 -6.98
N VAL A 40 3.30 0.02 -6.38
CA VAL A 40 4.71 -0.09 -5.97
C VAL A 40 4.87 -1.15 -4.87
N ALA A 41 4.00 -1.16 -3.86
CA ALA A 41 4.04 -2.16 -2.79
C ALA A 41 3.76 -3.59 -3.29
N ALA A 42 2.83 -3.76 -4.24
CA ALA A 42 2.55 -5.07 -4.85
C ALA A 42 3.74 -5.57 -5.68
N GLY A 43 4.31 -4.72 -6.54
CA GLY A 43 5.48 -5.07 -7.35
C GLY A 43 6.70 -5.41 -6.48
N CYS A 44 6.97 -4.60 -5.46
CA CYS A 44 8.11 -4.84 -4.55
C CYS A 44 7.89 -6.05 -3.63
N SER A 45 6.64 -6.41 -3.31
CA SER A 45 6.35 -7.66 -2.60
C SER A 45 6.72 -8.90 -3.42
N ILE A 46 6.51 -8.87 -4.74
CA ILE A 46 6.89 -9.99 -5.62
C ILE A 46 8.42 -10.04 -5.74
N LEU A 47 9.09 -8.90 -5.94
CA LEU A 47 10.54 -8.82 -6.05
C LEU A 47 11.29 -9.21 -4.76
N THR A 48 10.65 -9.07 -3.59
CA THR A 48 11.25 -9.50 -2.32
C THR A 48 11.21 -11.01 -2.10
N VAL A 49 10.36 -11.75 -2.82
CA VAL A 49 10.30 -13.22 -2.69
C VAL A 49 11.61 -13.88 -3.09
N THR A 50 12.26 -13.43 -4.16
CA THR A 50 13.54 -13.99 -4.62
C THR A 50 14.70 -13.65 -3.68
N VAL A 51 14.63 -12.48 -3.04
CA VAL A 51 15.61 -11.95 -2.08
C VAL A 51 15.56 -12.65 -0.72
N ILE A 52 14.39 -13.15 -0.31
CA ILE A 52 14.21 -13.81 1.00
C ILE A 52 15.05 -15.11 1.10
N TRP A 53 15.36 -15.75 -0.01
CA TRP A 53 16.14 -16.98 0.01
C TRP A 53 17.63 -16.64 0.13
N GLU A 54 18.23 -16.94 1.29
CA GLU A 54 19.64 -16.66 1.63
C GLU A 54 20.68 -17.12 0.57
N ALA A 55 20.30 -18.07 -0.29
CA ALA A 55 21.11 -18.54 -1.41
C ALA A 55 21.31 -17.50 -2.53
N GLN A 56 20.49 -16.46 -2.59
CA GLN A 56 20.58 -15.38 -3.57
C GLN A 56 20.93 -14.04 -2.90
N ARG A 57 22.19 -13.88 -2.48
CA ARG A 57 22.71 -12.56 -2.06
C ARG A 57 22.69 -11.60 -3.26
N SER A 58 21.64 -10.82 -3.41
CA SER A 58 21.54 -9.79 -4.42
C SER A 58 22.04 -8.47 -3.84
N PRO A 59 22.82 -7.66 -4.59
CA PRO A 59 23.21 -6.32 -4.15
C PRO A 59 22.01 -5.38 -3.93
N PHE A 60 20.80 -5.81 -4.31
CA PHE A 60 19.55 -5.07 -4.18
C PHE A 60 18.66 -5.55 -3.01
N ASP A 61 19.14 -6.43 -2.12
CA ASP A 61 18.33 -7.03 -1.04
C ASP A 61 17.65 -5.98 -0.14
N GLY A 62 18.31 -4.85 0.12
CA GLY A 62 17.76 -3.73 0.90
C GLY A 62 16.79 -2.84 0.13
N TRP A 63 16.92 -2.75 -1.21
CA TRP A 63 16.13 -1.84 -2.04
C TRP A 63 14.69 -2.30 -2.18
N ALA A 64 14.48 -3.59 -2.44
CA ALA A 64 13.13 -4.13 -2.61
C ALA A 64 12.28 -3.99 -1.33
N THR A 65 12.90 -4.20 -0.16
CA THR A 65 12.24 -3.98 1.13
C THR A 65 11.99 -2.50 1.41
N SER A 66 12.93 -1.62 1.08
CA SER A 66 12.77 -0.16 1.25
C SER A 66 11.67 0.40 0.35
N LEU A 67 11.61 -0.02 -0.91
CA LEU A 67 10.57 0.39 -1.87
C LEU A 67 9.20 -0.18 -1.50
N PHE A 68 9.14 -1.39 -0.94
CA PHE A 68 7.91 -1.93 -0.36
C PHE A 68 7.38 -1.06 0.78
N SER A 69 8.24 -0.70 1.74
CA SER A 69 7.89 0.18 2.86
C SER A 69 7.46 1.57 2.38
N LEU A 70 8.14 2.11 1.37
CA LEU A 70 7.77 3.38 0.73
C LEU A 70 6.39 3.29 0.05
N GLY A 71 6.10 2.19 -0.65
CA GLY A 71 4.79 1.96 -1.27
C GLY A 71 3.66 1.90 -0.24
N ILE A 72 3.89 1.23 0.89
CA ILE A 72 2.95 1.20 2.02
C ILE A 72 2.77 2.61 2.61
N LEU A 73 3.86 3.36 2.79
CA LEU A 73 3.81 4.72 3.32
C LEU A 73 2.98 5.62 2.39
N LEU A 74 3.20 5.56 1.08
CA LEU A 74 2.41 6.30 0.09
C LEU A 74 0.93 5.94 0.13
N TYR A 75 0.61 4.65 0.34
CA TYR A 75 -0.78 4.22 0.56
C TYR A 75 -1.39 4.86 1.81
N PHE A 76 -0.69 4.85 2.95
CA PHE A 76 -1.18 5.47 4.18
C PHE A 76 -1.30 7.00 4.08
N ILE A 77 -0.35 7.67 3.44
CA ILE A 77 -0.43 9.11 3.16
C ILE A 77 -1.66 9.40 2.32
N GLY A 78 -1.90 8.64 1.25
CA GLY A 78 -3.09 8.81 0.42
C GLY A 78 -4.39 8.60 1.18
N ARG A 79 -4.42 7.61 2.09
CA ARG A 79 -5.57 7.33 2.96
C ARG A 79 -5.81 8.45 3.98
N ALA A 80 -4.76 8.95 4.61
CA ALA A 80 -4.83 10.08 5.54
C ALA A 80 -5.38 11.33 4.83
N THR A 81 -4.85 11.65 3.65
CA THR A 81 -5.31 12.79 2.84
C THR A 81 -6.77 12.64 2.37
N ARG A 82 -7.26 11.42 2.11
CA ARG A 82 -8.70 11.19 1.89
C ARG A 82 -9.49 11.48 3.17
N HIS A 83 -9.05 10.96 4.31
CA HIS A 83 -9.77 11.13 5.58
C HIS A 83 -9.89 12.60 5.98
N PHE A 84 -8.79 13.35 5.92
CA PHE A 84 -8.78 14.79 6.21
C PHE A 84 -9.72 15.57 5.28
N ARG A 85 -9.75 15.27 3.97
CA ARG A 85 -10.67 15.94 3.04
C ARG A 85 -12.14 15.64 3.33
N HIS A 86 -12.46 14.41 3.77
CA HIS A 86 -13.82 14.09 4.19
C HIS A 86 -14.21 14.82 5.47
N GLN A 87 -13.32 14.91 6.47
CA GLN A 87 -13.57 15.69 7.68
C GLN A 87 -13.80 17.17 7.37
N GLN A 88 -12.94 17.79 6.55
CA GLN A 88 -13.09 19.18 6.15
C GLN A 88 -14.41 19.45 5.42
N ARG A 89 -14.83 18.55 4.53
CA ARG A 89 -16.14 18.67 3.84
C ARG A 89 -17.29 18.55 4.83
N ASN A 90 -17.26 17.59 5.75
CA ASN A 90 -18.32 17.44 6.76
C ASN A 90 -18.42 18.67 7.67
N GLU A 91 -17.29 19.27 8.05
CA GLU A 91 -17.27 20.52 8.82
C GLU A 91 -17.84 21.71 8.04
N GLN A 92 -17.55 21.80 6.74
CA GLN A 92 -18.13 22.83 5.86
C GLN A 92 -19.65 22.65 5.73
N PHE A 93 -20.14 21.42 5.49
CA PHE A 93 -21.57 21.14 5.42
C PHE A 93 -22.29 21.41 6.75
N ALA A 94 -21.66 21.10 7.90
CA ALA A 94 -22.21 21.43 9.20
C ALA A 94 -22.35 22.95 9.41
N ARG A 95 -21.34 23.73 9.00
CA ARG A 95 -21.37 25.20 9.09
C ARG A 95 -22.39 25.84 8.15
N GLU A 96 -22.57 25.28 6.95
CA GLU A 96 -23.58 25.75 5.98
C GLU A 96 -25.00 25.35 6.38
N GLY A 97 -25.18 24.17 6.99
CA GLY A 97 -26.46 23.71 7.54
C GLY A 97 -26.95 24.59 8.70
N ILE A 98 -26.06 24.98 9.61
CA ILE A 98 -26.37 25.89 10.73
C ILE A 98 -26.76 27.31 10.24
N ARG A 99 -26.33 27.74 9.05
CA ARG A 99 -26.65 29.06 8.49
C ARG A 99 -28.04 29.16 7.84
N ARG A 100 -28.75 28.04 7.68
CA ARG A 100 -30.07 27.99 7.03
C ARG A 100 -31.24 27.90 8.01
N GLU A 101 -30.98 27.82 9.31
CA GLU A 101 -31.96 27.95 10.40
C GLU A 101 -31.84 29.35 11.04
#